data_AF-A0A962CWD1-F1
#
_entry.id   AF-A0A962CWD1-F1
#
_cell.length_a   1.000
_cell.length_b   1.000
_cell.length_c   1.000
_cell.angle_alpha   90.00
_cell.angle_beta   90.00
_cell.angle_gamma   90.00
#
_symmetry.space_group_name_H-M   'P 1'
#
loop_
_entity.id
_entity.type
_entity.pdbx_description
1 polymer ?
#
loop_
_entity_poly.entity_id
_entity_poly.type
_entity_poly.pdbx_seq_one_letter_code
_entity_poly.pdbx_strand_id
1 'polypeptide(L)'
;MKITKFLKLTEIVLSLGADPGITKLDAQLKAGEVDVDHERLIYGDNGVYYLREDGVLTKVLVHIVDKSIRYVPEYLLFVAEKNNDYNSVELIQNFHKYHILGCSTLEQAKSQGWRDKYKMSNNTNGIFMYRLLENNLVKIKLDNQKLNCCKNCIKKYELTTNKKFSLEEFMSEGLTMALNANEFQSSKYAKPNIYSNDWDQISNKYKNDQNWICEGCGIDCSLSELKRYLHCHHKNMDKSNNRYANLEALCIKCHSEQPGHSQLNNNPDLLRFEKLTKVYKEG
;
A
#
# COMPACT_ATOMS: atom_id res chain seq x y z
N MET A 1 -19.69 11.73 -40.17
CA MET A 1 -20.15 12.19 -38.83
C MET A 1 -19.29 13.38 -38.44
N LYS A 2 -19.89 14.56 -38.20
CA LYS A 2 -19.17 15.83 -38.00
C LYS A 2 -18.31 15.79 -36.72
N ILE A 3 -16.99 15.91 -36.89
CA ILE A 3 -16.02 16.19 -35.83
C ILE A 3 -16.25 17.64 -35.38
N THR A 4 -17.05 17.85 -34.35
CA THR A 4 -17.23 19.18 -33.78
C THR A 4 -17.51 19.07 -32.29
N LYS A 5 -16.57 19.58 -31.47
CA LYS A 5 -16.79 20.38 -30.25
C LYS A 5 -15.65 20.34 -29.22
N PHE A 6 -14.58 19.56 -29.41
CA PHE A 6 -13.55 19.46 -28.38
C PHE A 6 -12.53 20.60 -28.35
N LEU A 7 -12.04 21.08 -29.50
CA LEU A 7 -11.06 22.19 -29.53
C LEU A 7 -11.60 23.48 -28.89
N LYS A 8 -12.83 23.87 -29.23
CA LYS A 8 -13.50 25.04 -28.61
C LYS A 8 -13.73 24.86 -27.12
N LEU A 9 -14.02 23.64 -26.66
CA LEU A 9 -14.22 23.37 -25.23
C LEU A 9 -12.89 23.49 -24.48
N THR A 10 -11.80 22.97 -25.03
CA THR A 10 -10.45 23.09 -24.48
C THR A 10 -10.00 24.55 -24.40
N GLU A 11 -10.22 25.34 -25.45
CA GLU A 11 -9.91 26.77 -25.45
C GLU A 11 -10.70 27.55 -24.40
N ILE A 12 -12.00 27.23 -24.24
CA ILE A 12 -12.85 27.86 -23.21
C ILE A 12 -12.34 27.50 -21.81
N VAL A 13 -12.03 26.23 -21.54
CA VAL A 13 -11.52 25.77 -20.23
C VAL A 13 -10.19 26.43 -19.88
N LEU A 14 -9.26 26.57 -20.84
CA LEU A 14 -8.00 27.29 -20.65
C LEU A 14 -8.22 28.79 -20.43
N SER A 15 -9.17 29.41 -21.14
CA SER A 15 -9.50 30.83 -20.98
C SER A 15 -10.17 31.17 -19.64
N LEU A 16 -10.76 30.18 -18.97
CA LEU A 16 -11.36 30.31 -17.64
C LEU A 16 -10.35 30.13 -16.49
N GLY A 17 -9.05 30.01 -16.80
CA GLY A 17 -7.99 29.90 -15.80
C GLY A 17 -7.86 28.51 -15.18
N ALA A 18 -8.42 27.46 -15.80
CA ALA A 18 -8.17 26.10 -15.38
C ALA A 18 -6.70 25.72 -15.68
N ASP A 19 -5.93 25.52 -14.61
CA ASP A 19 -4.56 25.01 -14.66
C ASP A 19 -4.55 23.61 -15.32
N PRO A 20 -3.61 23.27 -16.22
CA PRO A 20 -3.45 21.92 -16.76
C PRO A 20 -2.97 20.97 -15.65
N GLY A 21 -3.83 20.66 -14.68
CA GLY A 21 -3.58 19.66 -13.64
C GLY A 21 -3.20 18.30 -14.24
N ILE A 22 -3.61 18.05 -15.49
CA ILE A 22 -3.18 16.95 -16.36
C ILE A 22 -1.69 16.61 -16.20
N THR A 23 -0.79 17.58 -16.03
CA THR A 23 0.66 17.33 -16.10
C THR A 23 1.32 16.75 -14.83
N LYS A 24 0.89 17.07 -13.60
CA LYS A 24 1.71 16.77 -12.40
C LYS A 24 1.51 15.37 -11.82
N LEU A 25 0.27 14.93 -11.60
CA LEU A 25 0.02 13.56 -11.11
C LEU A 25 0.28 12.53 -12.20
N ASP A 26 -0.03 12.85 -13.46
CA ASP A 26 0.27 11.94 -14.56
C ASP A 26 1.80 11.78 -14.72
N ALA A 27 2.57 12.86 -14.57
CA ALA A 27 4.02 12.77 -14.45
C ALA A 27 4.47 12.00 -13.21
N GLN A 28 3.81 12.11 -12.05
CA GLN A 28 4.17 11.36 -10.84
C GLN A 28 3.84 9.87 -10.94
N LEU A 29 2.71 9.51 -11.53
CA LEU A 29 2.32 8.12 -11.82
C LEU A 29 3.20 7.50 -12.90
N LYS A 30 3.62 8.31 -13.89
CA LYS A 30 4.61 7.93 -14.91
C LYS A 30 6.03 7.81 -14.32
N ALA A 31 6.41 8.69 -13.39
CA ALA A 31 7.74 8.77 -12.79
C ALA A 31 7.86 8.02 -11.46
N GLY A 32 6.85 7.25 -11.01
CA GLY A 32 6.86 6.66 -9.68
C GLY A 32 5.60 5.89 -9.26
N GLU A 33 5.78 5.01 -8.28
CA GLU A 33 4.71 4.47 -7.47
C GLU A 33 4.28 5.53 -6.44
N VAL A 34 3.03 5.96 -6.53
CA VAL A 34 2.47 7.01 -5.66
C VAL A 34 1.72 6.38 -4.50
N ASP A 35 1.86 6.98 -3.32
CA ASP A 35 1.11 6.56 -2.14
C ASP A 35 -0.39 6.69 -2.39
N VAL A 36 -1.13 5.66 -1.99
CA VAL A 36 -2.57 5.62 -2.19
C VAL A 36 -3.27 6.38 -1.08
N ASP A 37 -4.01 7.42 -1.45
CA ASP A 37 -5.13 7.90 -0.64
C ASP A 37 -6.35 7.01 -0.91
N HIS A 38 -6.63 6.12 0.03
CA HIS A 38 -7.63 5.06 -0.12
C HIS A 38 -9.07 5.60 -0.21
N GLU A 39 -9.33 6.81 0.30
CA GLU A 39 -10.66 7.44 0.22
C GLU A 39 -10.97 7.96 -1.18
N ARG A 40 -9.93 8.18 -1.99
CA ARG A 40 -10.03 8.66 -3.36
C ARG A 40 -10.01 7.54 -4.40
N LEU A 41 -9.95 6.28 -3.98
CA LEU A 41 -10.09 5.13 -4.87
C LEU A 41 -11.56 4.81 -5.15
N ILE A 42 -11.91 4.80 -6.43
CA ILE A 42 -13.21 4.39 -6.95
C ILE A 42 -13.05 3.05 -7.68
N TYR A 43 -13.86 2.08 -7.29
CA TYR A 43 -13.87 0.75 -7.89
C TYR A 43 -15.04 0.65 -8.85
N GLY A 44 -14.74 0.44 -10.14
CA GLY A 44 -15.73 0.16 -11.16
C GLY A 44 -15.52 -1.22 -11.77
N ASP A 45 -16.50 -1.66 -12.56
CA ASP A 45 -16.42 -2.95 -13.27
C ASP A 45 -15.33 -3.00 -14.33
N ASN A 46 -14.90 -1.81 -14.81
CA ASN A 46 -13.90 -1.66 -15.85
C ASN A 46 -12.53 -1.17 -15.33
N GLY A 47 -12.36 -0.95 -14.02
CA GLY A 47 -11.10 -0.46 -13.48
C GLY A 47 -11.10 -0.05 -12.03
N VAL A 48 -9.91 0.13 -11.49
CA VAL A 48 -9.68 0.97 -10.31
C VAL A 48 -9.33 2.37 -10.81
N TYR A 49 -10.00 3.38 -10.25
CA TYR A 49 -9.81 4.78 -10.62
C TYR A 49 -9.41 5.57 -9.39
N TYR A 50 -8.54 6.55 -9.58
CA TYR A 50 -8.17 7.50 -8.55
C TYR A 50 -8.81 8.85 -8.87
N LEU A 51 -9.61 9.38 -7.93
CA LEU A 51 -10.20 10.71 -8.00
C LEU A 51 -9.21 11.73 -7.46
N ARG A 52 -8.71 12.55 -8.37
CA ARG A 52 -7.76 13.60 -8.07
C ARG A 52 -8.44 14.77 -7.37
N GLU A 53 -7.63 15.61 -6.70
CA GLU A 53 -8.14 16.81 -6.02
C GLU A 53 -8.77 17.82 -6.99
N ASP A 54 -8.33 17.82 -8.25
CA ASP A 54 -8.89 18.63 -9.34
C ASP A 54 -10.13 17.99 -10.01
N GLY A 55 -10.63 16.87 -9.47
CA GLY A 55 -11.83 16.20 -9.96
C GLY A 55 -11.62 15.27 -11.15
N VAL A 56 -10.39 15.10 -11.64
CA VAL A 56 -10.07 14.18 -12.74
C VAL A 56 -10.00 12.74 -12.22
N LEU A 57 -10.60 11.81 -12.96
CA LEU A 57 -10.47 10.37 -12.71
C LEU A 57 -9.34 9.78 -13.56
N THR A 58 -8.41 9.08 -12.92
CA THR A 58 -7.32 8.38 -13.61
C THR A 58 -7.41 6.89 -13.32
N LYS A 59 -7.40 6.06 -14.37
CA LYS A 59 -7.33 4.61 -14.22
C LYS A 59 -5.96 4.22 -13.70
N VAL A 60 -5.91 3.43 -12.64
CA VAL A 60 -4.66 3.04 -11.97
C VAL A 60 -4.63 1.55 -11.67
N LEU A 61 -3.42 1.02 -11.59
CA LEU A 61 -3.09 -0.25 -10.96
C LEU A 61 -2.75 -0.01 -9.50
N VAL A 62 -3.06 -0.98 -8.65
CA VAL A 62 -2.75 -0.92 -7.22
C VAL A 62 -1.90 -2.14 -6.84
N HIS A 63 -0.77 -1.95 -6.17
CA HIS A 63 0.13 -3.04 -5.77
C HIS A 63 0.91 -2.73 -4.49
N ILE A 64 1.49 -3.74 -3.85
CA ILE A 64 2.41 -3.55 -2.72
C ILE A 64 3.85 -3.54 -3.24
N VAL A 65 4.65 -2.58 -2.78
CA VAL A 65 6.06 -2.39 -3.19
C VAL A 65 7.02 -3.15 -2.26
N ASP A 66 6.68 -3.30 -0.99
CA ASP A 66 7.58 -3.80 0.04
C ASP A 66 7.21 -5.22 0.47
N LYS A 67 8.19 -6.15 0.40
CA LYS A 67 8.04 -7.52 0.91
C LYS A 67 9.21 -7.88 1.81
N SER A 68 8.91 -8.42 3.00
CA SER A 68 9.98 -8.97 3.83
C SER A 68 10.52 -10.27 3.22
N ILE A 69 11.84 -10.38 3.13
CA ILE A 69 12.52 -11.58 2.62
C ILE A 69 12.18 -12.84 3.42
N ARG A 70 11.77 -12.70 4.69
CA ARG A 70 11.35 -13.83 5.55
C ARG A 70 10.15 -14.59 4.98
N TYR A 71 9.41 -13.99 4.05
CA TYR A 71 8.27 -14.60 3.36
C TYR A 71 8.60 -14.97 1.90
N VAL A 72 9.87 -15.08 1.57
CA VAL A 72 10.38 -15.63 0.30
C VAL A 72 11.27 -16.82 0.65
N PRO A 73 11.11 -17.99 0.00
CA PRO A 73 12.01 -19.11 0.22
C PRO A 73 13.48 -18.71 0.00
N GLU A 74 14.33 -19.02 0.97
CA GLU A 74 15.74 -18.59 0.99
C GLU A 74 16.51 -19.09 -0.25
N TYR A 75 16.26 -20.34 -0.67
CA TYR A 75 16.90 -20.89 -1.87
C TYR A 75 16.58 -20.10 -3.15
N LEU A 76 15.36 -19.53 -3.26
CA LEU A 76 14.98 -18.73 -4.43
C LEU A 76 15.70 -17.38 -4.43
N LEU A 77 15.86 -16.75 -3.26
CA LEU A 77 16.64 -15.52 -3.14
C LEU A 77 18.11 -15.77 -3.44
N PHE A 78 18.67 -16.87 -2.92
CA PHE A 78 20.06 -17.25 -3.19
C PHE A 78 20.31 -17.48 -4.69
N VAL A 79 19.42 -18.21 -5.37
CA VAL A 79 19.53 -18.44 -6.83
C VAL A 79 19.38 -17.12 -7.60
N ALA A 80 18.43 -16.27 -7.22
CA ALA A 80 18.23 -14.97 -7.85
C ALA A 80 19.42 -14.02 -7.68
N GLU A 81 20.00 -13.94 -6.48
CA GLU A 81 21.21 -13.17 -6.20
C GLU A 81 22.40 -13.69 -7.00
N LYS A 82 22.62 -15.01 -7.00
CA LYS A 82 23.73 -15.64 -7.74
C LYS A 82 23.65 -15.40 -9.24
N ASN A 83 22.45 -15.45 -9.81
CA ASN A 83 22.23 -15.30 -11.25
C ASN A 83 21.91 -13.84 -11.65
N ASN A 84 21.77 -12.94 -10.68
CA ASN A 84 21.21 -11.59 -10.87
C ASN A 84 19.89 -11.58 -11.65
N ASP A 85 19.02 -12.56 -11.37
CA ASP A 85 17.72 -12.75 -12.02
C ASP A 85 16.61 -12.90 -10.99
N TYR A 86 15.88 -11.80 -10.76
CA TYR A 86 14.71 -11.76 -9.87
C TYR A 86 13.38 -12.00 -10.61
N ASN A 87 13.44 -12.30 -11.90
CA ASN A 87 12.28 -12.48 -12.76
C ASN A 87 12.02 -13.95 -13.15
N SER A 88 12.63 -14.89 -12.44
CA SER A 88 12.29 -16.31 -12.58
C SER A 88 10.81 -16.55 -12.24
N VAL A 89 10.17 -17.46 -12.99
CA VAL A 89 8.72 -17.73 -12.86
C VAL A 89 8.37 -18.13 -11.42
N GLU A 90 9.21 -18.94 -10.78
CA GLU A 90 9.00 -19.42 -9.41
C GLU A 90 9.12 -18.29 -8.37
N LEU A 91 10.09 -17.38 -8.54
CA LEU A 91 10.26 -16.26 -7.61
C LEU A 91 9.13 -15.24 -7.74
N ILE A 92 8.71 -14.89 -8.96
CA ILE A 92 7.59 -13.96 -9.21
C ILE A 92 6.29 -14.47 -8.55
N GLN A 93 6.09 -15.78 -8.45
CA GLN A 93 4.92 -16.34 -7.76
C GLN A 93 4.89 -15.97 -6.27
N ASN A 94 6.06 -15.79 -5.64
CA ASN A 94 6.19 -15.43 -4.23
C ASN A 94 6.03 -13.92 -3.98
N PHE A 95 6.11 -13.07 -5.00
CA PHE A 95 5.93 -11.62 -4.85
C PHE A 95 4.46 -11.20 -4.76
N HIS A 96 4.24 -9.99 -4.26
CA HIS A 96 2.91 -9.39 -4.25
C HIS A 96 2.37 -9.26 -5.67
N LYS A 97 1.04 -9.18 -5.77
CA LYS A 97 0.34 -9.08 -7.04
C LYS A 97 -0.15 -7.66 -7.24
N TYR A 98 -0.25 -7.22 -8.48
CA TYR A 98 -0.94 -5.98 -8.81
C TYR A 98 -2.42 -6.24 -9.08
N HIS A 99 -3.22 -5.21 -8.90
CA HIS A 99 -4.67 -5.24 -9.02
C HIS A 99 -5.15 -4.22 -10.04
N ILE A 100 -6.08 -4.66 -10.88
CA ILE A 100 -6.66 -3.89 -12.00
C ILE A 100 -8.14 -3.54 -11.77
N LEU A 101 -8.80 -4.25 -10.86
CA LEU A 101 -10.23 -4.16 -10.58
C LEU A 101 -10.49 -4.19 -9.07
N GLY A 102 -11.63 -3.66 -8.65
CA GLY A 102 -12.21 -3.96 -7.33
C GLY A 102 -12.51 -5.46 -7.24
N CYS A 103 -11.57 -6.21 -6.69
CA CYS A 103 -11.66 -7.65 -6.50
C CYS A 103 -11.77 -7.99 -5.02
N SER A 104 -12.20 -9.22 -4.73
CA SER A 104 -12.36 -9.71 -3.36
C SER A 104 -11.12 -9.54 -2.48
N THR A 105 -9.91 -9.58 -3.05
CA THR A 105 -8.68 -9.31 -2.29
C THR A 105 -8.56 -7.85 -1.86
N LEU A 106 -8.93 -6.89 -2.72
CA LEU A 106 -8.93 -5.48 -2.35
C LEU A 106 -10.12 -5.13 -1.44
N GLU A 107 -11.28 -5.76 -1.64
CA GLU A 107 -12.43 -5.62 -0.73
C GLU A 107 -12.09 -6.15 0.66
N GLN A 108 -11.40 -7.28 0.75
CA GLN A 108 -10.89 -7.81 2.01
C GLN A 108 -9.79 -6.91 2.60
N ALA A 109 -8.88 -6.38 1.78
CA ALA A 109 -7.90 -5.42 2.25
C ALA A 109 -8.60 -4.18 2.84
N LYS A 110 -9.65 -3.69 2.17
CA LYS A 110 -10.48 -2.57 2.61
C LYS A 110 -11.22 -2.84 3.91
N SER A 111 -11.88 -3.99 4.03
CA SER A 111 -12.60 -4.35 5.26
C SER A 111 -11.65 -4.58 6.45
N GLN A 112 -10.40 -4.94 6.16
CA GLN A 112 -9.31 -5.01 7.15
C GLN A 112 -8.55 -3.69 7.27
N GLY A 113 -9.18 -2.57 6.89
CA GLY A 113 -8.66 -1.22 7.14
C GLY A 113 -7.48 -0.79 6.29
N TRP A 114 -7.24 -1.42 5.14
CA TRP A 114 -6.07 -1.19 4.25
C TRP A 114 -4.76 -1.09 5.03
N ARG A 115 -3.97 -2.15 5.06
CA ARG A 115 -2.69 -2.14 5.81
C ARG A 115 -1.61 -1.19 5.21
N ASP A 116 -1.98 -0.19 4.42
CA ASP A 116 -1.22 0.94 3.84
C ASP A 116 0.17 0.60 3.27
N LYS A 117 0.23 -0.54 2.60
CA LYS A 117 1.38 -0.99 1.81
C LYS A 117 1.20 -0.73 0.32
N TYR A 118 0.02 -0.29 -0.07
CA TYR A 118 -0.38 -0.20 -1.45
C TYR A 118 0.08 1.12 -2.05
N LYS A 119 0.64 1.03 -3.25
CA LYS A 119 0.96 2.14 -4.12
C LYS A 119 0.13 2.03 -5.39
N MET A 120 -0.10 3.15 -6.04
CA MET A 120 -0.73 3.20 -7.34
C MET A 120 0.27 3.51 -8.44
N SER A 121 -0.02 3.01 -9.64
CA SER A 121 0.75 3.24 -10.85
C SER A 121 -0.18 3.23 -12.05
N ASN A 122 0.18 3.92 -13.14
CA ASN A 122 -0.50 3.81 -14.44
C ASN A 122 0.24 2.86 -15.40
N ASN A 123 1.16 2.05 -14.88
CA ASN A 123 1.97 1.12 -15.65
C ASN A 123 1.11 0.18 -16.53
N THR A 124 1.58 -0.07 -17.75
CA THR A 124 0.90 -0.93 -18.75
C THR A 124 1.63 -2.25 -19.06
N ASN A 125 2.87 -2.43 -18.59
CA ASN A 125 3.72 -3.58 -18.91
C ASN A 125 3.89 -4.59 -17.76
N GLY A 126 3.37 -4.29 -16.57
CA GLY A 126 3.41 -5.17 -15.40
C GLY A 126 4.77 -5.21 -14.70
N ILE A 127 5.63 -4.22 -14.94
CA ILE A 127 6.96 -4.07 -14.36
C ILE A 127 6.94 -2.91 -13.37
N PHE A 128 7.35 -3.14 -12.14
CA PHE A 128 7.23 -2.16 -11.05
C PHE A 128 8.54 -2.03 -10.29
N MET A 129 8.74 -0.91 -9.58
CA MET A 129 9.72 -0.88 -8.52
C MET A 129 9.23 -1.75 -7.36
N TYR A 130 10.17 -2.51 -6.79
CA TYR A 130 9.90 -3.46 -5.73
C TYR A 130 11.09 -3.53 -4.78
N ARG A 131 10.82 -3.76 -3.49
CA ARG A 131 11.85 -3.81 -2.45
C ARG A 131 11.70 -5.04 -1.59
N LEU A 132 12.84 -5.65 -1.31
CA LEU A 132 12.95 -6.76 -0.38
C LEU A 132 13.58 -6.26 0.92
N LEU A 133 12.82 -6.43 2.00
CA LEU A 133 13.17 -5.92 3.32
C LEU A 133 13.72 -7.02 4.23
N GLU A 134 14.83 -6.75 4.89
CA GLU A 134 15.40 -7.57 5.97
C GLU A 134 15.50 -6.71 7.22
N ASN A 135 14.90 -7.17 8.33
CA ASN A 135 14.98 -6.47 9.63
C ASN A 135 14.61 -4.96 9.56
N ASN A 136 13.57 -4.61 8.80
CA ASN A 136 13.14 -3.22 8.53
C ASN A 136 14.15 -2.35 7.75
N LEU A 137 15.11 -2.95 7.05
CA LEU A 137 16.01 -2.25 6.13
C LEU A 137 15.79 -2.74 4.70
N VAL A 138 15.99 -1.85 3.73
CA VAL A 138 15.98 -2.23 2.31
C VAL A 138 17.25 -3.02 2.03
N LYS A 139 17.11 -4.34 1.81
CA LYS A 139 18.23 -5.21 1.43
C LYS A 139 18.48 -5.18 -0.07
N ILE A 140 17.39 -5.31 -0.84
CA ILE A 140 17.43 -5.34 -2.30
C ILE A 140 16.39 -4.37 -2.83
N LYS A 141 16.81 -3.53 -3.78
CA LYS A 141 15.94 -2.66 -4.55
C LYS A 141 15.92 -3.15 -5.99
N LEU A 142 14.72 -3.38 -6.52
CA LEU A 142 14.48 -3.90 -7.85
C LEU A 142 13.66 -2.87 -8.61
N ASP A 143 14.29 -2.08 -9.47
CA ASP A 143 13.60 -1.01 -10.20
C ASP A 143 12.76 -1.55 -11.39
N ASN A 144 13.00 -2.80 -11.82
CA ASN A 144 12.32 -3.44 -12.95
C ASN A 144 11.79 -4.83 -12.61
N GLN A 145 10.98 -4.94 -11.55
CA GLN A 145 10.44 -6.21 -11.10
C GLN A 145 9.13 -6.54 -11.83
N LYS A 146 9.08 -7.68 -12.53
CA LYS A 146 7.84 -8.20 -13.07
C LYS A 146 6.97 -8.73 -11.93
N LEU A 147 5.72 -8.29 -11.87
CA LEU A 147 4.71 -8.82 -10.95
C LEU A 147 3.60 -9.51 -11.74
N ASN A 148 2.92 -10.47 -11.10
CA ASN A 148 1.74 -11.11 -11.69
C ASN A 148 0.47 -10.34 -11.31
N CYS A 149 -0.51 -10.32 -12.21
CA CYS A 149 -1.85 -9.82 -11.88
C CYS A 149 -2.51 -10.71 -10.82
N CYS A 150 -3.31 -10.11 -9.95
CA CYS A 150 -4.11 -10.84 -9.00
C CYS A 150 -5.08 -11.80 -9.72
N LYS A 151 -5.08 -13.07 -9.31
CA LYS A 151 -5.97 -14.11 -9.89
C LYS A 151 -7.45 -13.75 -9.79
N ASN A 152 -7.87 -13.08 -8.72
CA ASN A 152 -9.25 -12.64 -8.55
C ASN A 152 -9.62 -11.51 -9.52
N CYS A 153 -8.66 -10.63 -9.86
CA CYS A 153 -8.86 -9.64 -10.90
C CYS A 153 -8.97 -10.28 -12.28
N ILE A 154 -8.06 -11.19 -12.64
CA ILE A 154 -8.11 -11.94 -13.90
C ILE A 154 -9.46 -12.62 -14.03
N LYS A 155 -9.84 -13.44 -13.04
CA LYS A 155 -11.11 -14.16 -13.05
C LYS A 155 -12.30 -13.22 -13.24
N LYS A 156 -12.34 -12.09 -12.53
CA LYS A 156 -13.42 -11.10 -12.67
C LYS A 156 -13.46 -10.50 -14.08
N TYR A 157 -12.31 -10.13 -14.63
CA TYR A 157 -12.19 -9.58 -15.98
C TYR A 157 -12.68 -10.58 -17.05
N GLU A 158 -12.17 -11.81 -17.00
CA GLU A 158 -12.49 -12.84 -18.00
C GLU A 158 -13.97 -13.24 -17.93
N LEU A 159 -14.56 -13.32 -16.73
CA LEU A 159 -16.00 -13.56 -16.56
C LEU A 159 -16.87 -12.42 -17.09
N THR A 160 -16.41 -11.17 -16.97
CA THR A 160 -17.21 -9.99 -17.35
C THR A 160 -17.12 -9.69 -18.86
N THR A 161 -15.94 -9.91 -19.44
CA THR A 161 -15.66 -9.55 -20.85
C THR A 161 -15.70 -10.74 -21.81
N ASN A 162 -15.66 -11.97 -21.28
CA ASN A 162 -15.48 -13.20 -22.06
C ASN A 162 -14.19 -13.19 -22.93
N LYS A 163 -13.18 -12.40 -22.54
CA LYS A 163 -11.86 -12.32 -23.17
C LYS A 163 -10.80 -12.84 -22.21
N LYS A 164 -9.68 -13.34 -22.73
CA LYS A 164 -8.49 -13.61 -21.92
C LYS A 164 -7.85 -12.29 -21.45
N PHE A 165 -7.28 -12.28 -20.26
CA PHE A 165 -6.64 -11.07 -19.73
C PHE A 165 -5.33 -10.72 -20.48
N SER A 166 -5.25 -9.47 -20.94
CA SER A 166 -4.02 -8.79 -21.36
C SER A 166 -3.95 -7.44 -20.64
N LEU A 167 -2.83 -7.14 -19.99
CA LEU A 167 -2.68 -5.88 -19.26
C LEU A 167 -2.70 -4.68 -20.20
N GLU A 168 -2.02 -4.79 -21.34
CA GLU A 168 -1.97 -3.73 -22.35
C GLU A 168 -3.37 -3.42 -22.88
N GLU A 169 -4.12 -4.46 -23.28
CA GLU A 169 -5.50 -4.31 -23.74
C GLU A 169 -6.37 -3.73 -22.64
N PHE A 170 -6.28 -4.25 -21.41
CA PHE A 170 -7.04 -3.77 -20.27
C PHE A 170 -6.79 -2.28 -19.98
N MET A 171 -5.55 -1.82 -20.06
CA MET A 171 -5.20 -0.41 -19.83
C MET A 171 -5.64 0.47 -21.01
N SER A 172 -5.79 -0.10 -22.20
CA SER A 172 -6.33 0.59 -23.38
C SER A 172 -7.88 0.68 -23.37
N GLU A 173 -8.56 -0.28 -22.73
CA GLU A 173 -10.03 -0.37 -22.63
C GLU A 173 -10.57 0.45 -21.44
N GLY A 174 -11.25 1.58 -21.72
CA GLY A 174 -12.02 2.37 -20.75
C GLY A 174 -11.41 3.73 -20.39
N LEU A 175 -12.23 4.77 -20.50
CA LEU A 175 -11.96 6.19 -20.23
C LEU A 175 -10.50 6.67 -20.45
N THR A 176 -9.90 6.27 -21.56
CA THR A 176 -8.74 6.92 -22.19
C THR A 176 -9.21 8.21 -22.88
N MET A 177 -9.81 9.13 -22.10
CA MET A 177 -9.96 10.51 -22.54
C MET A 177 -8.66 11.24 -22.22
N ALA A 178 -7.81 11.31 -23.24
CA ALA A 178 -6.61 12.11 -23.36
C ALA A 178 -5.56 11.90 -22.27
N LEU A 179 -4.51 11.16 -22.61
CA LEU A 179 -3.13 11.63 -22.44
C LEU A 179 -2.20 10.77 -23.29
N ASN A 180 -1.42 11.44 -24.14
CA ASN A 180 -0.51 10.86 -25.11
C ASN A 180 0.35 9.75 -24.47
N ALA A 181 0.32 8.58 -25.11
CA ALA A 181 1.10 7.39 -24.78
C ALA A 181 2.52 7.42 -25.35
N ASN A 182 3.15 8.60 -25.42
CA ASN A 182 4.53 8.73 -25.88
C ASN A 182 5.41 9.24 -24.73
N GLU A 183 6.51 8.51 -24.54
CA GLU A 183 7.62 8.73 -23.59
C GLU A 183 7.38 8.19 -22.16
N PHE A 184 7.57 6.88 -22.00
CA PHE A 184 7.71 6.21 -20.71
C PHE A 184 9.19 6.13 -20.32
N GLN A 185 9.57 6.82 -19.23
CA GLN A 185 10.81 6.60 -18.47
C GLN A 185 10.54 6.64 -16.96
N SER A 186 11.43 5.98 -16.21
CA SER A 186 11.20 5.13 -15.03
C SER A 186 11.02 5.77 -13.65
N SER A 187 10.59 4.93 -12.69
CA SER A 187 10.29 5.22 -11.29
C SER A 187 11.52 5.24 -10.36
N LYS A 188 11.84 6.41 -9.77
CA LYS A 188 13.06 6.56 -8.92
C LYS A 188 12.80 6.99 -7.46
N TYR A 189 11.58 7.35 -7.05
CA TYR A 189 11.40 8.17 -5.82
C TYR A 189 10.41 7.71 -4.74
N ALA A 190 9.84 6.50 -4.77
CA ALA A 190 8.95 6.07 -3.68
C ALA A 190 9.71 5.81 -2.36
N LYS A 191 9.19 6.31 -1.23
CA LYS A 191 9.84 6.19 0.09
C LYS A 191 9.68 4.77 0.69
N PRO A 192 10.68 4.23 1.40
CA PRO A 192 10.58 2.92 2.04
C PRO A 192 9.61 2.94 3.24
N ASN A 193 8.72 1.95 3.37
CA ASN A 193 7.91 1.79 4.59
C ASN A 193 8.73 1.10 5.70
N ILE A 194 9.68 1.85 6.25
CA ILE A 194 10.58 1.46 7.34
C ILE A 194 10.42 2.42 8.51
N TYR A 195 10.75 1.96 9.72
CA TYR A 195 10.77 2.86 10.87
C TYR A 195 11.86 3.91 10.70
N SER A 196 11.60 5.14 11.14
CA SER A 196 12.64 6.16 11.23
C SER A 196 13.72 5.77 12.25
N ASN A 197 14.93 6.32 12.08
CA ASN A 197 16.06 6.00 12.97
C ASN A 197 15.81 6.40 14.44
N ASP A 198 14.96 7.39 14.67
CA ASP A 198 14.55 7.91 15.98
C ASP A 198 13.22 7.31 16.48
N TRP A 199 12.73 6.25 15.84
CA TRP A 199 11.44 5.64 16.18
C TRP A 199 11.32 5.27 17.66
N ASP A 200 12.38 4.74 18.28
CA ASP A 200 12.36 4.40 19.71
C ASP A 200 12.14 5.63 20.60
N GLN A 201 12.65 6.80 20.20
CA GLN A 201 12.43 8.06 20.92
C GLN A 201 11.02 8.57 20.70
N ILE A 202 10.54 8.56 19.45
CA ILE A 202 9.19 9.00 19.06
C ILE A 202 8.13 8.15 19.77
N SER A 203 8.26 6.82 19.68
CA SER A 203 7.37 5.85 20.30
C SER A 203 7.31 6.01 21.82
N ASN A 204 8.46 6.16 22.48
CA ASN A 204 8.49 6.37 23.93
C ASN A 204 7.92 7.73 24.34
N LYS A 205 8.21 8.79 23.59
CA LYS A 205 7.65 10.11 23.85
C LYS A 205 6.13 10.10 23.69
N TYR A 206 5.61 9.53 22.61
CA TYR A 206 4.18 9.42 22.38
C TYR A 206 3.48 8.64 23.50
N LYS A 207 4.00 7.46 23.87
CA LYS A 207 3.46 6.67 25.00
C LYS A 207 3.48 7.44 26.32
N ASN A 208 4.51 8.25 26.56
CA ASN A 208 4.61 9.10 27.74
C ASN A 208 3.57 10.24 27.72
N ASP A 209 3.38 10.88 26.56
CA ASP A 209 2.38 11.94 26.38
C ASP A 209 0.94 11.38 26.56
N GLN A 210 0.72 10.09 26.31
CA GLN A 210 -0.52 9.36 26.62
C GLN A 210 -0.58 8.77 28.05
N ASN A 211 0.32 9.20 28.95
CA ASN A 211 0.42 8.72 30.34
C ASN A 211 0.55 7.20 30.49
N TRP A 212 1.08 6.51 29.47
CA TRP A 212 1.15 5.06 29.42
C TRP A 212 -0.20 4.34 29.50
N ILE A 213 -1.29 5.03 29.14
CA ILE A 213 -2.63 4.46 29.07
C ILE A 213 -2.86 3.91 27.66
N CYS A 214 -3.43 2.71 27.57
CA CYS A 214 -3.86 2.16 26.29
C CYS A 214 -5.05 2.96 25.75
N GLU A 215 -4.91 3.57 24.57
CA GLU A 215 -5.97 4.31 23.90
C GLU A 215 -7.11 3.39 23.40
N GLY A 216 -6.84 2.10 23.20
CA GLY A 216 -7.84 1.13 22.73
C GLY A 216 -8.77 0.57 23.82
N CYS A 217 -8.28 0.36 25.05
CA CYS A 217 -9.08 -0.23 26.14
C CYS A 217 -8.98 0.49 27.49
N GLY A 218 -8.22 1.57 27.58
CA GLY A 218 -8.07 2.38 28.79
C GLY A 218 -7.20 1.75 29.89
N ILE A 219 -6.58 0.58 29.65
CA ILE A 219 -5.75 -0.05 30.68
C ILE A 219 -4.49 0.77 30.95
N ASP A 220 -4.24 1.03 32.23
CA ASP A 220 -3.04 1.73 32.69
C ASP A 220 -1.83 0.79 32.65
N CYS A 221 -0.85 1.12 31.79
CA CYS A 221 0.41 0.41 31.66
C CYS A 221 1.58 1.19 32.28
N SER A 222 1.33 2.19 33.13
CA SER A 222 2.36 3.01 33.78
C SER A 222 3.20 2.22 34.79
N LEU A 223 2.63 1.16 35.37
CA LEU A 223 3.30 0.21 36.25
C LEU A 223 4.47 -0.47 35.54
N SER A 224 5.62 -0.56 36.21
CA SER A 224 6.89 -1.04 35.63
C SER A 224 6.79 -2.41 34.95
N GLU A 225 5.97 -3.31 35.49
CA GLU A 225 5.73 -4.65 34.94
C GLU A 225 4.80 -4.66 33.72
N LEU A 226 3.91 -3.68 33.57
CA LEU A 226 2.98 -3.56 32.43
C LEU A 226 3.54 -2.67 31.31
N LYS A 227 4.47 -1.79 31.64
CA LYS A 227 5.05 -0.77 30.76
C LYS A 227 5.62 -1.31 29.45
N ARG A 228 6.24 -2.50 29.49
CA ARG A 228 6.78 -3.19 28.31
C ARG A 228 5.73 -3.69 27.33
N TYR A 229 4.47 -3.83 27.76
CA TYR A 229 3.38 -4.35 26.94
C TYR A 229 2.58 -3.24 26.25
N LEU A 230 2.93 -1.97 26.46
CA LEU A 230 2.38 -0.84 25.71
C LEU A 230 3.23 -0.55 24.48
N HIS A 231 2.62 -0.73 23.31
CA HIS A 231 3.23 -0.51 22.01
C HIS A 231 2.74 0.81 21.42
N CYS A 232 3.54 1.43 20.54
CA CYS A 232 3.08 2.53 19.68
C CYS A 232 2.78 1.96 18.29
N HIS A 233 1.55 2.18 17.83
CA HIS A 233 1.00 1.68 16.57
C HIS A 233 0.82 2.84 15.60
N HIS A 234 1.28 2.69 14.36
CA HIS A 234 0.96 3.63 13.28
C HIS A 234 -0.42 3.27 12.72
N LYS A 235 -1.42 4.15 12.92
CA LYS A 235 -2.80 3.95 12.46
C LYS A 235 -2.86 3.68 10.95
N ASN A 236 -2.08 4.44 10.19
CA ASN A 236 -1.97 4.28 8.74
C ASN A 236 -0.87 3.29 8.31
N MET A 237 -0.32 2.46 9.21
CA MET A 237 0.68 1.42 8.92
C MET A 237 1.94 1.84 8.11
N ASP A 238 2.13 3.13 7.84
CA ASP A 238 3.30 3.77 7.26
C ASP A 238 4.23 4.14 8.41
N LYS A 239 5.24 3.30 8.57
CA LYS A 239 6.26 3.43 9.61
C LYS A 239 7.09 4.70 9.50
N SER A 240 7.03 5.39 8.36
CA SER A 240 7.67 6.68 8.16
C SER A 240 6.79 7.88 8.57
N ASN A 241 5.47 7.68 8.70
CA ASN A 241 4.54 8.74 9.08
C ASN A 241 4.44 8.90 10.60
N ASN A 242 5.41 9.60 11.17
CA ASN A 242 5.50 9.82 12.62
C ASN A 242 4.65 10.98 13.16
N ARG A 243 3.64 11.44 12.42
CA ARG A 243 2.71 12.48 12.91
C ARG A 243 1.94 11.92 14.10
N TYR A 244 1.82 12.68 15.18
CA TYR A 244 1.09 12.26 16.39
C TYR A 244 -0.34 11.81 16.10
N ALA A 245 -1.05 12.49 15.19
CA ALA A 245 -2.40 12.10 14.78
C ALA A 245 -2.47 10.66 14.22
N ASN A 246 -1.36 10.18 13.67
CA ASN A 246 -1.20 8.86 13.07
C ASN A 246 -0.65 7.82 14.06
N LEU A 247 -0.30 8.20 15.29
CA LEU A 247 0.18 7.27 16.30
C LEU A 247 -0.94 6.90 17.27
N GLU A 248 -0.85 5.71 17.86
CA GLU A 248 -1.76 5.21 18.89
C GLU A 248 -1.01 4.35 19.89
N ALA A 249 -1.25 4.54 21.19
CA ALA A 249 -0.68 3.75 22.27
C ALA A 249 -1.59 2.57 22.57
N LEU A 250 -1.20 1.36 22.17
CA LEU A 250 -2.02 0.16 22.33
C LEU A 250 -1.30 -0.88 23.19
N CYS A 251 -2.00 -1.46 24.16
CA CYS A 251 -1.50 -2.63 24.86
C CYS A 251 -1.38 -3.81 23.89
N ILE A 252 -0.52 -4.79 24.20
CA ILE A 252 -0.24 -5.91 23.29
C ILE A 252 -1.49 -6.66 22.85
N LYS A 253 -2.54 -6.71 23.68
CA LYS A 253 -3.85 -7.29 23.32
C LYS A 253 -4.59 -6.44 22.29
N CYS A 254 -4.84 -5.17 22.57
CA CYS A 254 -5.51 -4.28 21.61
C CYS A 254 -4.70 -4.14 20.31
N HIS A 255 -3.37 -4.21 20.41
CA HIS A 255 -2.49 -4.21 19.25
C HIS A 255 -2.61 -5.51 18.46
N SER A 256 -2.74 -6.68 19.10
CA SER A 256 -2.93 -7.95 18.38
C SER A 256 -4.28 -8.05 17.68
N GLU A 257 -5.27 -7.34 18.19
CA GLU A 257 -6.59 -7.14 17.58
C GLU A 257 -6.56 -6.16 16.38
N GLN A 258 -5.50 -5.35 16.24
CA GLN A 258 -5.37 -4.45 15.08
C GLN A 258 -5.18 -5.23 13.77
N PRO A 259 -5.77 -4.74 12.66
CA PRO A 259 -5.64 -5.39 11.37
C PRO A 259 -4.18 -5.58 10.95
N GLY A 260 -3.79 -6.83 10.67
CA GLY A 260 -2.42 -7.16 10.26
C GLY A 260 -1.41 -7.43 11.36
N HIS A 261 -1.87 -7.47 12.60
CA HIS A 261 -1.08 -7.84 13.77
C HIS A 261 -1.50 -9.19 14.37
N SER A 262 -2.19 -10.04 13.61
CA SER A 262 -2.60 -11.38 14.05
C SER A 262 -1.42 -12.28 14.47
N GLN A 263 -0.19 -11.96 14.05
CA GLN A 263 1.02 -12.66 14.51
C GLN A 263 1.33 -12.39 16.01
N LEU A 264 0.85 -11.28 16.58
CA LEU A 264 0.95 -11.00 18.01
C LEU A 264 0.06 -11.92 18.85
N ASN A 265 -0.95 -12.56 18.26
CA ASN A 265 -1.82 -13.51 18.98
C ASN A 265 -1.05 -14.74 19.49
N ASN A 266 0.08 -15.08 18.85
CA ASN A 266 0.94 -16.20 19.26
C ASN A 266 2.14 -15.75 20.10
N ASN A 267 2.21 -14.47 20.50
CA ASN A 267 3.32 -13.96 21.27
C ASN A 267 3.18 -14.37 22.76
N PRO A 268 4.19 -15.01 23.39
CA PRO A 268 4.17 -15.34 24.81
C PRO A 268 3.89 -14.13 25.72
N ASP A 269 4.27 -12.93 25.27
CA ASP A 269 4.01 -11.69 25.98
C ASP A 269 2.52 -11.35 26.07
N LEU A 270 1.70 -11.76 25.09
CA LEU A 270 0.25 -11.58 25.15
C LEU A 270 -0.35 -12.40 26.29
N LEU A 271 -0.01 -13.70 26.38
CA LEU A 271 -0.45 -14.56 27.48
C LEU A 271 -0.02 -14.03 28.85
N ARG A 272 1.20 -13.49 28.94
CA ARG A 272 1.74 -12.94 30.19
C ARG A 272 1.00 -11.66 30.58
N PHE A 273 0.73 -10.78 29.63
CA PHE A 273 -0.05 -9.57 29.84
C PHE A 273 -1.47 -9.90 30.30
N GLU A 274 -2.14 -10.87 29.68
CA GLU A 274 -3.50 -11.28 30.08
C GLU A 274 -3.54 -11.86 31.50
N LYS A 275 -2.51 -12.60 31.93
CA LYS A 275 -2.40 -13.09 33.31
C LYS A 275 -2.22 -11.97 34.32
N LEU A 276 -1.31 -11.03 34.06
CA LEU A 276 -1.06 -9.90 34.95
C LEU A 276 -2.30 -9.02 35.10
N THR A 277 -2.97 -8.73 33.99
CA THR A 277 -4.13 -7.81 33.96
C THR A 277 -5.42 -8.41 34.49
N LYS A 278 -5.54 -9.74 34.59
CA LYS A 278 -6.64 -10.39 35.33
C LYS A 278 -6.57 -10.12 36.83
N VAL A 279 -5.37 -10.15 37.42
CA VAL A 279 -5.16 -9.89 38.85
C VAL A 279 -5.58 -8.46 39.22
N TYR A 280 -5.34 -7.48 38.33
CA TYR A 280 -5.73 -6.08 38.53
C TYR A 280 -7.21 -5.76 38.27
N LYS A 281 -7.99 -6.70 37.71
CA LYS A 281 -9.45 -6.55 37.53
C LYS A 281 -10.26 -7.19 38.66
N GLU A 282 -9.63 -8.02 39.48
CA GLU A 282 -10.27 -8.80 40.56
C GLU A 282 -9.88 -8.32 41.97
N GLY A 283 -9.03 -7.29 42.09
CA GLY A 283 -8.68 -6.62 43.35
C GLY A 283 -9.05 -5.14 43.32
#